data_AF-A0A0B8PKK3-F1
#
_entry.id   AF-A0A0B8PKK3-F1
#
_cell.length_a   1.000
_cell.length_b   1.000
_cell.length_c   1.000
_cell.angle_alpha   90.00
_cell.angle_beta   90.00
_cell.angle_gamma   90.00
#
_symmetry.space_group_name_H-M   'P 1'
#
loop_
_entity.id
_entity.type
_entity.pdbx_description
1 polymer ?
#
loop_
_entity_poly.entity_id
_entity_poly.type
_entity_poly.pdbx_seq_one_letter_code
_entity_poly.pdbx_strand_id
1 'polypeptide(L)' 'MPQDLINAKPISAAVKEFFGSSQLSQFMDQNNPLSEVTHKRRISALGQVV' A
#
# COMPACT_ATOMS: atom_id res chain seq x y z
N MET A 1 -30.69 1.58 -11.98
CA MET A 1 -30.32 0.14 -11.91
C MET A 1 -29.46 -0.07 -10.65
N PRO A 2 -29.24 -1.29 -10.14
CA PRO A 2 -28.54 -1.50 -8.84
C PRO A 2 -27.15 -0.85 -8.72
N GLN A 3 -26.52 -0.49 -9.85
CA GLN A 3 -25.26 0.25 -9.88
C GLN A 3 -25.35 1.70 -9.36
N ASP A 4 -26.54 2.31 -9.34
CA ASP A 4 -26.71 3.71 -8.89
C ASP A 4 -26.68 3.85 -7.36
N LEU A 5 -26.72 2.73 -6.63
CA LEU A 5 -26.73 2.68 -5.17
C LEU A 5 -25.32 2.64 -4.54
N ILE A 6 -24.28 2.30 -5.32
CA ILE A 6 -22.92 2.10 -4.82
C ILE A 6 -21.99 3.11 -5.47
N ASN A 7 -21.43 4.01 -4.67
CA ASN A 7 -20.36 4.90 -5.10
C ASN A 7 -18.99 4.25 -4.85
N ALA A 8 -18.26 3.89 -5.92
CA ALA A 8 -16.93 3.30 -5.82
C ALA A 8 -15.81 4.29 -5.47
N LYS A 9 -16.07 5.61 -5.60
CA LYS A 9 -15.03 6.65 -5.40
C LYS A 9 -14.39 6.60 -4.01
N PRO A 10 -15.13 6.49 -2.88
CA PRO A 10 -14.53 6.44 -1.55
C PRO A 10 -13.61 5.23 -1.35
N ILE A 11 -14.02 4.07 -1.88
CA ILE A 11 -13.21 2.84 -1.81
C ILE A 11 -11.91 3.03 -2.58
N SER A 12 -12.00 3.53 -3.82
CA SER A 12 -10.81 3.78 -4.64
C SER A 12 -9.88 4.85 -4.04
N ALA A 13 -10.43 5.85 -3.36
CA ALA A 13 -9.66 6.90 -2.71
C ALA A 13 -8.87 6.35 -1.51
N ALA A 14 -9.52 5.57 -0.64
CA ALA A 14 -8.86 4.94 0.49
C ALA A 14 -7.71 4.00 0.06
N VAL A 15 -7.91 3.23 -1.02
CA VAL A 15 -6.86 2.36 -1.59
C VAL A 15 -5.69 3.19 -2.11
N LYS A 16 -5.96 4.27 -2.86
CA LYS A 16 -4.91 5.15 -3.39
C LYS A 16 -4.13 5.85 -2.28
N GLU A 17 -4.81 6.30 -1.23
CA GLU A 17 -4.18 6.94 -0.09
C GLU A 17 -3.25 5.96 0.63
N PHE A 18 -3.71 4.73 0.89
CA PHE A 18 -2.87 3.70 1.50
C PHE A 18 -1.58 3.45 0.71
N PHE A 19 -1.66 3.21 -0.60
CA PHE A 19 -0.46 2.94 -1.40
C PHE A 19 0.36 4.20 -1.73
N GLY A 20 -0.24 5.40 -1.65
CA GLY A 20 0.41 6.65 -2.01
C GLY A 20 1.13 7.36 -0.86
N SER A 21 0.63 7.24 0.37
CA SER A 21 1.16 7.99 1.53
C SER A 21 1.52 7.13 2.73
N SER A 22 1.19 5.83 2.75
CA SER A 22 1.54 4.97 3.88
C SER A 22 3.06 4.85 4.04
N GLN A 23 3.54 4.98 5.28
CA GLN A 23 4.93 4.74 5.64
C GLN A 23 5.40 3.31 5.29
N LEU A 24 4.48 2.36 5.16
CA LEU A 24 4.77 0.98 4.76
C LEU A 24 4.81 0.80 3.24
N SER A 25 4.27 1.75 2.46
CA SER A 25 4.34 1.77 1.00
C SER A 25 5.60 2.52 0.55
N GLN A 26 6.73 1.82 0.56
CA GLN A 26 8.05 2.38 0.26
C GLN A 26 8.53 1.98 -1.15
N PHE A 27 9.41 2.79 -1.73
CA PHE A 27 10.11 2.41 -2.95
C PHE A 27 10.97 1.16 -2.72
N MET A 28 10.91 0.21 -3.66
CA MET A 28 11.63 -1.05 -3.53
C MET A 28 13.15 -0.83 -3.62
N ASP A 29 13.89 -1.30 -2.61
CA ASP A 29 15.34 -1.46 -2.70
C ASP A 29 15.72 -2.51 -3.77
N GLN A 30 16.34 -2.01 -4.84
CA GLN A 30 16.74 -2.78 -6.03
C GLN A 30 18.25 -2.74 -6.27
N ASN A 31 19.06 -2.43 -5.25
CA ASN A 31 20.51 -2.36 -5.43
C ASN A 31 21.12 -3.71 -5.87
N ASN A 32 20.51 -4.83 -5.46
CA ASN A 32 20.88 -6.18 -5.88
C ASN A 32 19.72 -7.16 -5.57
N PRO A 33 19.73 -8.40 -6.12
CA PRO A 33 18.65 -9.37 -5.89
C PRO A 33 18.43 -9.75 -4.42
N LEU A 34 19.48 -9.74 -3.58
CA LEU A 34 19.36 -10.05 -2.16
C LEU A 34 18.69 -8.91 -1.38
N SER A 35 18.99 -7.66 -1.73
CA SER A 35 18.31 -6.47 -1.18
C SER A 35 16.80 -6.53 -1.46
N GLU A 36 16.40 -6.88 -2.68
CA GLU A 36 14.97 -7.00 -3.03
C GLU A 36 14.27 -8.07 -2.17
N VAL A 37 14.88 -9.25 -2.03
CA VAL A 37 14.32 -10.34 -1.22
C VAL A 37 14.26 -9.95 0.26
N THR A 38 15.30 -9.30 0.78
CA THR A 38 15.36 -8.85 2.17
C THR A 38 14.30 -7.78 2.44
N HIS A 39 14.12 -6.84 1.53
CA HIS A 39 13.13 -5.78 1.65
C HIS A 39 11.70 -6.32 1.65
N LYS A 40 11.37 -7.25 0.74
CA LYS A 40 10.05 -7.90 0.69
C LYS A 40 9.74 -8.75 1.93
N ARG A 41 10.76 -9.28 2.61
CA ARG A 41 10.63 -10.10 3.83
C ARG A 41 10.74 -9.28 5.13
N ARG A 42 10.91 -7.95 5.04
CA ARG A 42 11.07 -7.07 6.20
C ARG A 42 9.76 -6.94 6.97
N ILE A 43 9.85 -7.04 8.30
CA ILE A 43 8.73 -6.78 9.22
C ILE A 43 8.99 -5.45 9.94
N SER A 44 7.96 -4.62 10.04
CA SER A 44 8.00 -3.32 10.75
C SER A 44 7.04 -3.33 11.92
N ALA A 45 7.51 -2.91 13.10
CA ALA A 45 6.65 -2.62 14.26
C ALA A 45 6.10 -1.17 14.22
N LEU A 46 6.48 -0.40 13.20
CA LEU A 46 6.05 0.98 12.95
C LEU A 46 5.06 1.00 11.79
N GLY A 47 4.14 1.95 11.80
CA GLY A 47 3.09 2.12 10.79
C GLY A 47 1.74 2.43 11.44
N GLN A 48 0.84 3.06 10.70
CA GLN A 48 -0.49 3.40 11.19
C GLN A 48 -1.41 2.17 11.08
N VAL A 49 -2.03 1.77 12.19
CA VAL A 49 -3.13 0.79 12.19
C VAL A 49 -4.38 1.58 11.82
N VAL A 50 -4.77 1.53 10.54
CA VAL A 50 -6.04 2.09 10.07
C VAL A 50 -7.20 1.20 10.53
#